data_AF-A0A7X4CSZ7-F1
#
_entry.id   AF-A0A7X4CSZ7-F1
#
_cell.length_a   1.000
_cell.length_b   1.000
_cell.length_c   1.000
_cell.angle_alpha   90.00
_cell.angle_beta   90.00
_cell.angle_gamma   90.00
#
_symmetry.space_group_name_H-M   'P 1'
#
loop_
_entity.id
_entity.type
_entity.pdbx_description
1 polymer ?
#
loop_
_entity_poly.entity_id
_entity_poly.type
_entity_poly.pdbx_seq_one_letter_code
_entity_poly.pdbx_strand_id
1 'polypeptide(L)'
;MHAEIASRSEEIAGLCRSHGVARLEVFGSAARGTDFDPATSDVDFLVEYESEDLGPFLRRHFALQEDLADVLGREVDLVMALPDNKYLRASVNQCREVVYDARGVGSDPGCRPGPAAASAASPYMRRDPRVYLETAQQAAGKIMDFVEGTDLDGFLADLRLRRAVEWLLMTLGTALAGLEENSPELAERIPDLAEAVRRGNLLAHDHRGIDPEEVWQAAVPALPEQRRVALYVLSELNREAATPEPCPDGP
;
A
#
# COMPACT_ATOMS: atom_id res chain seq x y z
N MET A 1 -7.80 -0.31 -19.26
CA MET A 1 -9.12 -0.51 -18.64
C MET A 1 -9.68 -1.87 -19.01
N HIS A 2 -10.17 -2.65 -18.05
CA HIS A 2 -10.93 -3.87 -18.31
C HIS A 2 -12.24 -3.57 -19.09
N ALA A 3 -12.62 -4.46 -20.02
CA ALA A 3 -13.73 -4.24 -20.94
C ALA A 3 -15.09 -4.03 -20.24
N GLU A 4 -15.28 -4.61 -19.04
CA GLU A 4 -16.49 -4.47 -18.24
C GLU A 4 -16.65 -3.07 -17.62
N ILE A 5 -15.55 -2.44 -17.22
CA ILE A 5 -15.59 -1.06 -16.68
C ILE A 5 -15.88 -0.08 -17.82
N ALA A 6 -15.24 -0.31 -18.98
CA ALA A 6 -15.49 0.50 -20.17
C ALA A 6 -16.95 0.41 -20.64
N SER A 7 -17.56 -0.79 -20.61
CA SER A 7 -18.94 -1.00 -21.07
C SER A 7 -20.00 -0.46 -20.11
N ARG A 8 -19.69 -0.33 -18.81
CA ARG A 8 -20.58 0.23 -17.77
C ARG A 8 -20.23 1.66 -17.35
N SER A 9 -19.34 2.33 -18.09
CA SER A 9 -18.82 3.66 -17.76
C SER A 9 -19.90 4.73 -17.59
N GLU A 10 -20.98 4.71 -18.38
CA GLU A 10 -22.09 5.66 -18.24
C GLU A 10 -22.89 5.45 -16.94
N GLU A 11 -23.08 4.20 -16.54
CA GLU A 11 -23.81 3.81 -15.32
C GLU A 11 -22.98 4.19 -14.08
N ILE A 12 -21.68 3.90 -14.11
CA ILE A 12 -20.69 4.32 -13.11
C ILE A 12 -20.66 5.85 -12.99
N ALA A 13 -20.65 6.57 -14.12
CA ALA A 13 -20.70 8.02 -14.12
C ALA A 13 -22.01 8.57 -13.50
N GLY A 14 -23.12 7.85 -13.66
CA GLY A 14 -24.39 8.14 -13.00
C GLY A 14 -24.28 8.06 -11.48
N LEU A 15 -23.70 6.96 -10.98
CA LEU A 15 -23.44 6.76 -9.55
C LEU A 15 -22.48 7.84 -9.00
N CYS A 16 -21.41 8.14 -9.72
CA CYS A 16 -20.45 9.16 -9.32
C CYS A 16 -21.14 10.53 -9.11
N ARG A 17 -22.03 10.91 -10.04
CA ARG A 17 -22.81 12.15 -9.92
C ARG A 17 -23.76 12.13 -8.72
N SER A 18 -24.48 11.04 -8.49
CA SER A 18 -25.42 10.95 -7.37
C SER A 18 -24.73 10.97 -6.01
N HIS A 19 -23.51 10.45 -5.95
CA HIS A 19 -22.69 10.41 -4.73
C HIS A 19 -21.77 11.63 -4.56
N GLY A 20 -21.76 12.58 -5.50
CA GLY A 20 -20.93 13.80 -5.40
C GLY A 20 -19.43 13.52 -5.50
N VAL A 21 -19.07 12.53 -6.32
CA VAL A 21 -17.68 12.22 -6.68
C VAL A 21 -17.20 13.27 -7.67
N ALA A 22 -16.01 13.85 -7.43
CA ALA A 22 -15.32 14.72 -8.37
C ALA A 22 -14.51 13.93 -9.39
N ARG A 23 -13.82 12.86 -8.94
CA ARG A 23 -12.95 12.03 -9.78
C ARG A 23 -13.00 10.58 -9.30
N LEU A 24 -13.08 9.65 -10.25
CA LEU A 24 -12.95 8.21 -10.01
C LEU A 24 -11.92 7.63 -10.96
N GLU A 25 -10.95 6.91 -10.42
CA GLU A 25 -9.90 6.25 -11.18
C GLU A 25 -9.79 4.80 -10.80
N VAL A 26 -9.76 3.92 -11.79
CA VAL A 26 -9.44 2.51 -11.58
C VAL A 26 -7.92 2.35 -11.49
N PHE A 27 -7.45 1.51 -10.59
CA PHE A 27 -6.06 1.08 -10.56
C PHE A 27 -5.90 -0.44 -10.40
N GLY A 28 -4.66 -0.91 -10.30
CA GLY A 28 -4.39 -2.32 -10.07
C GLY A 28 -4.67 -3.20 -11.30
N SER A 29 -5.12 -4.43 -11.04
CA SER A 29 -5.37 -5.46 -12.06
C SER A 29 -6.48 -5.04 -13.03
N ALA A 30 -7.51 -4.37 -12.53
CA ALA A 30 -8.64 -3.87 -13.31
C ALA A 30 -8.26 -2.76 -14.32
N ALA A 31 -7.22 -1.97 -14.02
CA ALA A 31 -6.67 -0.98 -14.94
C ALA A 31 -5.83 -1.64 -16.06
N ARG A 32 -4.98 -2.61 -15.69
CA ARG A 32 -4.05 -3.30 -16.60
C ARG A 32 -4.74 -4.31 -17.53
N GLY A 33 -5.81 -4.96 -17.09
CA GLY A 33 -6.62 -5.90 -17.88
C GLY A 33 -5.95 -7.24 -18.20
N THR A 34 -4.64 -7.40 -18.00
CA THR A 34 -3.89 -8.64 -18.29
C THR A 34 -3.83 -9.64 -17.12
N ASP A 35 -4.06 -9.15 -15.91
CA ASP A 35 -3.95 -9.88 -14.63
C ASP A 35 -5.28 -9.90 -13.85
N PHE A 36 -6.36 -9.47 -14.49
CA PHE A 36 -7.69 -9.48 -13.94
C PHE A 36 -8.33 -10.85 -14.16
N ASP A 37 -8.59 -11.59 -13.07
CA ASP A 37 -9.40 -12.80 -13.11
C ASP A 37 -10.88 -12.42 -12.98
N PRO A 38 -11.70 -12.62 -14.02
CA PRO A 38 -13.11 -12.26 -13.97
C PRO A 38 -13.88 -12.96 -12.84
N ALA A 39 -13.42 -14.12 -12.35
CA ALA A 39 -14.10 -14.91 -11.34
C ALA A 39 -13.73 -14.55 -9.89
N THR A 40 -12.55 -13.96 -9.66
CA THR A 40 -12.02 -13.78 -8.29
C THR A 40 -11.45 -12.40 -8.01
N SER A 41 -11.11 -11.61 -9.04
CA SER A 41 -10.53 -10.28 -8.84
C SER A 41 -11.58 -9.24 -8.47
N ASP A 42 -11.26 -8.52 -7.41
CA ASP A 42 -11.82 -7.25 -6.98
C ASP A 42 -11.42 -6.11 -7.93
N VAL A 43 -12.12 -4.98 -7.81
CA VAL A 43 -11.81 -3.75 -8.55
C VAL A 43 -11.45 -2.64 -7.59
N ASP A 44 -10.21 -2.18 -7.70
CA ASP A 44 -9.69 -1.05 -6.93
C ASP A 44 -10.03 0.30 -7.59
N PHE A 45 -10.70 1.19 -6.84
CA PHE A 45 -10.93 2.57 -7.24
C PHE A 45 -10.32 3.58 -6.27
N LEU A 46 -9.72 4.61 -6.82
CA LEU A 46 -9.38 5.84 -6.11
C LEU A 46 -10.49 6.85 -6.35
N VAL A 47 -11.06 7.37 -5.27
CA VAL A 47 -12.15 8.35 -5.30
C VAL A 47 -11.72 9.68 -4.71
N GLU A 48 -12.07 10.76 -5.40
CA GLU A 48 -12.01 12.13 -4.91
C GLU A 48 -13.44 12.69 -4.91
N TYR A 49 -13.88 13.31 -3.81
CA TYR A 49 -15.22 13.91 -3.69
C TYR A 49 -15.20 15.43 -3.95
N GLU A 50 -16.31 16.01 -4.41
CA GLU A 50 -16.41 17.45 -4.74
C GLU A 50 -16.33 18.37 -3.52
N SER A 51 -16.66 17.85 -2.34
CA SER A 51 -16.66 18.59 -1.08
C SER A 51 -15.95 17.80 0.00
N GLU A 52 -15.11 18.48 0.76
CA GLU A 52 -14.53 17.97 2.01
C GLU A 52 -15.54 18.02 3.18
N ASP A 53 -16.80 18.41 2.93
CA ASP A 53 -17.80 18.52 3.98
C ASP A 53 -18.10 17.14 4.59
N LEU A 54 -17.67 16.99 5.84
CA LEU A 54 -17.63 15.75 6.63
C LEU A 54 -19.03 15.37 7.17
N GLY A 55 -20.08 15.44 6.34
CA GLY A 55 -21.44 15.01 6.69
C GLY A 55 -21.51 13.51 7.04
N PRO A 56 -22.55 12.75 6.65
CA PRO A 56 -22.54 11.29 6.79
C PRO A 56 -21.60 10.65 5.74
N PHE A 57 -20.36 11.14 5.66
CA PHE A 57 -19.34 10.82 4.68
C PHE A 57 -19.09 9.32 4.58
N LEU A 58 -18.95 8.63 5.71
CA LEU A 58 -18.79 7.17 5.72
C LEU A 58 -20.00 6.45 5.10
N ARG A 59 -21.24 6.92 5.35
CA ARG A 59 -22.43 6.30 4.74
C ARG A 59 -22.43 6.45 3.23
N ARG A 60 -22.04 7.63 2.73
CA ARG A 60 -21.91 7.90 1.30
C ARG A 60 -20.82 7.04 0.67
N HIS A 61 -19.67 6.93 1.34
CA HIS A 61 -18.54 6.12 0.87
C HIS A 61 -18.92 4.64 0.73
N PHE A 62 -19.53 4.06 1.76
CA PHE A 62 -19.99 2.67 1.72
C PHE A 62 -21.14 2.46 0.72
N ALA A 63 -22.09 3.41 0.61
CA ALA A 63 -23.16 3.31 -0.38
C ALA A 63 -22.60 3.35 -1.82
N LEU A 64 -21.62 4.22 -2.10
CA LEU A 64 -20.95 4.24 -3.40
C LEU A 64 -20.21 2.93 -3.67
N GLN A 65 -19.51 2.39 -2.67
CA GLN A 65 -18.81 1.11 -2.80
C GLN A 65 -19.79 -0.04 -3.10
N GLU A 66 -20.91 -0.12 -2.39
CA GLU A 66 -21.98 -1.10 -2.63
C GLU A 66 -22.60 -0.95 -4.02
N ASP A 67 -22.98 0.28 -4.40
CA ASP A 67 -23.59 0.54 -5.71
C ASP A 67 -22.63 0.20 -6.87
N LEU A 68 -21.33 0.50 -6.72
CA LEU A 68 -20.30 0.12 -7.69
C LEU A 68 -20.13 -1.41 -7.75
N ALA A 69 -20.15 -2.08 -6.60
CA ALA A 69 -20.08 -3.54 -6.52
C ALA A 69 -21.28 -4.20 -7.21
N ASP A 70 -22.49 -3.67 -7.01
CA ASP A 70 -23.71 -4.14 -7.64
C ASP A 70 -23.68 -3.94 -9.17
N VAL A 71 -23.25 -2.76 -9.62
CA VAL A 71 -23.09 -2.46 -11.05
C VAL A 71 -22.04 -3.35 -11.69
N LEU A 72 -20.93 -3.66 -11.00
CA LEU A 72 -19.85 -4.49 -11.55
C LEU A 72 -20.07 -6.00 -11.33
N GLY A 73 -20.96 -6.38 -10.41
CA GLY A 73 -21.25 -7.77 -10.04
C GLY A 73 -20.11 -8.46 -9.29
N ARG A 74 -19.26 -7.69 -8.59
CA ARG A 74 -18.05 -8.16 -7.90
C ARG A 74 -17.65 -7.22 -6.76
N GLU A 75 -16.73 -7.67 -5.92
CA GLU A 75 -16.20 -6.84 -4.84
C GLU A 75 -15.43 -5.63 -5.39
N VAL A 76 -15.63 -4.48 -4.74
CA VAL A 76 -15.02 -3.20 -5.09
C VAL A 76 -14.35 -2.65 -3.85
N ASP A 77 -13.07 -2.30 -4.00
CA ASP A 77 -12.28 -1.63 -2.97
C ASP A 77 -12.16 -0.15 -3.31
N LEU A 78 -12.67 0.70 -2.42
CA LEU A 78 -12.75 2.14 -2.64
C LEU A 78 -11.82 2.88 -1.67
N VAL A 79 -10.74 3.46 -2.21
CA VAL A 79 -9.75 4.23 -1.43
C VAL A 79 -9.84 5.73 -1.72
N MET A 80 -9.59 6.55 -0.71
CA MET A 80 -9.69 8.02 -0.80
C MET A 80 -8.32 8.71 -0.83
N ALA A 81 -7.27 7.97 -0.52
CA ALA A 81 -5.91 8.48 -0.51
C ALA A 81 -4.95 7.37 -0.89
N LEU A 82 -3.91 7.73 -1.64
CA LEU A 82 -2.83 6.82 -1.94
C LEU A 82 -1.89 6.67 -0.75
N PRO A 83 -1.31 5.48 -0.55
CA PRO A 83 -0.40 5.21 0.55
C PRO A 83 0.82 6.15 0.54
N ASP A 84 1.37 6.43 1.73
CA ASP A 84 2.55 7.28 1.91
C ASP A 84 3.84 6.69 1.32
N ASN A 85 3.87 5.37 1.16
CA ASN A 85 4.97 4.68 0.50
C ASN A 85 5.07 5.13 -0.96
N LYS A 86 6.19 5.78 -1.31
CA LYS A 86 6.38 6.43 -2.61
C LYS A 86 6.52 5.41 -3.74
N TYR A 87 7.08 4.22 -3.46
CA TYR A 87 7.22 3.17 -4.47
C TYR A 87 5.87 2.54 -4.77
N LEU A 88 5.08 2.29 -3.73
CA LEU A 88 3.72 1.78 -3.88
C LEU A 88 2.84 2.81 -4.59
N ARG A 89 2.92 4.08 -4.18
CA ARG A 89 2.23 5.19 -4.85
C ARG A 89 2.64 5.32 -6.31
N ALA A 90 3.94 5.21 -6.62
CA ALA A 90 4.43 5.25 -8.00
C ALA A 90 3.93 4.06 -8.82
N SER A 91 3.92 2.85 -8.24
CA SER A 91 3.37 1.66 -8.89
C SER A 91 1.88 1.80 -9.18
N VAL A 92 1.10 2.29 -8.22
CA VAL A 92 -0.33 2.57 -8.42
C VAL A 92 -0.52 3.63 -9.51
N ASN A 93 0.25 4.72 -9.48
CA ASN A 93 0.16 5.79 -10.47
C ASN A 93 0.51 5.36 -11.90
N GLN A 94 1.41 4.39 -12.08
CA GLN A 94 1.74 3.85 -13.40
C GLN A 94 0.60 3.05 -14.02
N CYS A 95 -0.36 2.60 -13.21
CA CYS A 95 -1.49 1.77 -13.62
C CYS A 95 -2.81 2.39 -13.17
N ARG A 96 -3.00 3.70 -13.37
CA ARG A 96 -4.26 4.41 -13.12
C ARG A 96 -4.93 4.80 -14.42
N GLU A 97 -6.25 4.69 -14.46
CA GLU A 97 -7.05 5.18 -15.57
C GLU A 97 -8.29 5.89 -15.05
N VAL A 98 -8.57 7.07 -15.61
CA VAL A 98 -9.75 7.86 -15.23
C VAL A 98 -10.99 7.19 -15.80
N VAL A 99 -11.91 6.84 -14.90
CA VAL A 99 -13.24 6.31 -15.25
C VAL A 99 -14.26 7.43 -15.24
N TYR A 100 -14.11 8.39 -14.34
CA TYR A 100 -14.99 9.55 -14.24
C TYR A 100 -14.23 10.80 -13.78
N ASP A 101 -14.49 11.94 -14.41
CA ASP A 101 -14.05 13.26 -13.94
C ASP A 101 -15.15 14.30 -14.20
N ALA A 102 -15.67 14.89 -13.13
CA ALA A 102 -16.72 15.91 -13.18
C ALA A 102 -16.26 17.19 -13.90
N ARG A 103 -14.94 17.45 -13.96
CA ARG A 103 -14.34 18.62 -14.64
C ARG A 103 -14.17 18.41 -16.16
N GLY A 104 -14.60 17.26 -16.67
CA GLY A 104 -14.33 16.80 -18.04
C GLY A 104 -12.99 16.05 -18.09
N VAL A 105 -12.89 15.06 -19.00
CA VAL A 105 -11.70 14.21 -19.16
C VAL A 105 -10.52 15.05 -19.69
N GLY A 106 -9.90 15.83 -18.81
CA GLY A 106 -8.61 16.46 -19.03
C GLY A 106 -7.55 15.44 -18.69
N SER A 107 -6.80 14.98 -19.70
CA SER A 107 -5.62 14.16 -19.51
C SER A 107 -4.70 14.77 -18.45
N ASP A 108 -4.60 14.13 -17.28
CA ASP A 108 -3.70 14.54 -16.22
C ASP A 108 -2.25 14.50 -16.73
N PRO A 109 -1.51 15.62 -16.75
CA PRO A 109 -0.14 15.66 -17.26
C PRO A 109 0.84 14.80 -16.44
N GLY A 110 0.44 14.32 -15.25
CA GLY A 110 1.20 13.37 -14.45
C GLY A 110 1.06 11.90 -14.85
N CYS A 111 0.02 11.54 -15.61
CA CYS A 111 -0.26 10.16 -15.98
C CYS A 111 0.41 9.82 -17.32
N ARG A 112 1.70 9.46 -17.27
CA ARG A 112 2.35 8.84 -18.43
C ARG A 112 1.98 7.35 -18.44
N PRO A 113 1.39 6.81 -19.52
CA PRO A 113 1.25 5.36 -19.64
C PRO A 113 2.65 4.76 -19.61
N GLY A 114 2.94 3.98 -18.57
CA GLY A 114 4.16 3.19 -18.51
C GLY A 114 4.22 2.23 -19.71
N PRO A 115 5.42 1.87 -20.20
CA PRO A 115 5.53 0.84 -21.23
C PRO A 115 4.82 -0.42 -20.74
N ALA A 116 4.00 -1.03 -21.61
CA ALA A 116 3.22 -2.21 -21.32
C ALA A 116 4.10 -3.29 -20.66
N ALA A 117 4.01 -3.42 -19.35
CA ALA A 117 4.75 -4.41 -18.60
C ALA A 117 4.04 -5.75 -18.76
N ALA A 118 4.61 -6.59 -19.61
CA ALA A 118 4.28 -8.00 -19.68
C ALA A 118 4.69 -8.69 -18.36
N SER A 119 3.74 -9.28 -17.63
CA SER A 119 3.84 -10.60 -17.00
C SER A 119 2.69 -10.82 -16.00
N ALA A 120 2.06 -11.98 -16.11
CA ALA A 120 0.93 -12.45 -15.32
C ALA A 120 1.31 -12.83 -13.87
N ALA A 121 0.45 -12.48 -12.89
CA ALA A 121 -0.12 -13.34 -11.83
C ALA A 121 -0.65 -12.53 -10.62
N SER A 122 -1.88 -12.87 -10.21
CA SER A 122 -2.67 -12.71 -8.96
C SER A 122 -1.97 -12.31 -7.62
N PRO A 123 -2.75 -12.09 -6.53
CA PRO A 123 -2.95 -10.86 -5.75
C PRO A 123 -1.73 -10.39 -4.91
N TYR A 124 -0.64 -11.15 -4.94
CA TYR A 124 0.65 -10.81 -4.34
C TYR A 124 1.65 -10.66 -5.49
N MET A 125 1.57 -9.51 -6.18
CA MET A 125 2.63 -9.12 -7.11
C MET A 125 3.99 -9.33 -6.43
N ARG A 126 4.99 -9.81 -7.18
CA ARG A 126 6.40 -9.55 -6.85
C ARG A 126 6.59 -8.04 -6.81
N ARG A 127 6.31 -7.44 -5.65
CA ARG A 127 6.43 -6.01 -5.49
C ARG A 127 7.91 -5.69 -5.46
N ASP A 128 8.24 -4.62 -6.14
CA ASP A 128 9.53 -3.96 -6.04
C ASP A 128 10.01 -3.98 -4.57
N PRO A 129 11.19 -4.56 -4.27
CA PRO A 129 11.66 -4.70 -2.90
C PRO A 129 11.73 -3.36 -2.15
N ARG A 130 11.84 -2.25 -2.88
CA ARG A 130 11.81 -0.89 -2.34
C ARG A 130 10.49 -0.56 -1.62
N VAL A 131 9.37 -1.18 -2.03
CA VAL A 131 8.08 -1.06 -1.33
C VAL A 131 8.20 -1.62 0.09
N TYR A 132 8.73 -2.83 0.25
CA TYR A 132 8.86 -3.46 1.56
C TYR A 132 9.86 -2.73 2.45
N LEU A 133 11.03 -2.38 1.88
CA LEU A 133 12.09 -1.68 2.60
C LEU A 133 11.66 -0.29 3.09
N GLU A 134 10.93 0.47 2.27
CA GLU A 134 10.42 1.77 2.69
C GLU A 134 9.34 1.64 3.77
N THR A 135 8.41 0.69 3.64
CA THR A 135 7.40 0.44 4.68
C THR A 135 8.05 0.06 6.00
N ALA A 136 9.02 -0.88 5.98
CA ALA A 136 9.75 -1.30 7.16
C ALA A 136 10.52 -0.12 7.80
N GLN A 137 11.23 0.66 7.00
CA GLN A 137 11.98 1.82 7.46
C GLN A 137 11.08 2.90 8.09
N GLN A 138 9.94 3.20 7.47
CA GLN A 138 8.98 4.17 7.99
C GLN A 138 8.31 3.70 9.27
N ALA A 139 7.90 2.43 9.34
CA ALA A 139 7.28 1.85 10.53
C ALA A 139 8.25 1.89 11.73
N ALA A 140 9.48 1.40 11.53
CA ALA A 140 10.51 1.44 12.57
C ALA A 140 10.82 2.88 13.02
N GLY A 141 10.90 3.83 12.07
CA GLY A 141 11.10 5.26 12.38
C GLY A 141 9.97 5.83 13.25
N LYS A 142 8.71 5.62 12.87
CA LYS A 142 7.55 6.11 13.63
C LYS A 142 7.50 5.53 15.04
N ILE A 143 7.85 4.25 15.22
CA ILE A 143 7.93 3.67 16.57
C ILE A 143 9.01 4.37 17.38
N MET A 144 10.21 4.55 16.82
CA MET A 144 11.31 5.25 17.49
C MET A 144 10.91 6.67 17.91
N ASP A 145 10.18 7.39 17.06
CA ASP A 145 9.69 8.74 17.35
C ASP A 145 8.62 8.72 18.47
N PHE A 146 7.71 7.75 18.46
CA PHE A 146 6.64 7.64 19.46
C PHE A 146 7.12 7.25 20.85
N VAL A 147 8.18 6.45 20.92
CA VAL A 147 8.75 5.96 22.18
C VAL A 147 9.90 6.83 22.70
N GLU A 148 10.25 7.90 21.98
CA GLU A 148 11.29 8.83 22.39
C GLU A 148 10.97 9.43 23.77
N GLY A 149 11.93 9.32 24.70
CA GLY A 149 11.77 9.79 26.08
C GLY A 149 10.78 8.98 26.93
N THR A 150 10.28 7.86 26.44
CA THR A 150 9.37 6.97 27.17
C THR A 150 10.11 5.73 27.64
N ASP A 151 9.93 5.35 28.91
CA ASP A 151 10.42 4.10 29.49
C ASP A 151 9.32 3.01 29.47
N LEU A 152 9.65 1.82 29.95
CA LEU A 152 8.72 0.70 29.98
C LEU A 152 7.46 1.02 30.79
N ASP A 153 7.60 1.67 31.95
CA ASP A 153 6.45 2.01 32.81
C ASP A 153 5.52 3.02 32.11
N GLY A 154 6.08 4.04 31.46
CA GLY A 154 5.34 5.00 30.64
C GLY A 154 4.62 4.32 29.47
N PHE A 155 5.29 3.38 28.81
CA PHE A 155 4.69 2.57 27.74
C PHE A 155 3.53 1.71 28.25
N LEU A 156 3.71 0.97 29.34
CA LEU A 156 2.66 0.11 29.91
C LEU A 156 1.44 0.92 30.37
N ALA A 157 1.66 2.13 30.90
CA ALA A 157 0.62 3.03 31.35
C ALA A 157 -0.21 3.65 30.21
N ASP A 158 0.37 3.87 29.03
CA ASP A 158 -0.32 4.51 27.91
C ASP A 158 -0.86 3.50 26.89
N LEU A 159 -2.17 3.23 26.97
CA LEU A 159 -2.86 2.36 26.01
C LEU A 159 -2.78 2.87 24.57
N ARG A 160 -2.78 4.19 24.34
CA ARG A 160 -2.73 4.76 22.99
C ARG A 160 -1.36 4.49 22.37
N LEU A 161 -0.29 4.73 23.13
CA LEU A 161 1.07 4.42 22.70
C LEU A 161 1.23 2.93 22.41
N ARG A 162 0.73 2.05 23.30
CA ARG A 162 0.76 0.60 23.07
C ARG A 162 0.08 0.20 21.77
N ARG A 163 -1.15 0.66 21.53
CA ARG A 163 -1.87 0.32 20.28
C ARG A 163 -1.17 0.86 19.04
N ALA A 164 -0.58 2.05 19.13
CA ALA A 164 0.19 2.61 18.03
C ALA A 164 1.46 1.78 17.73
N VAL A 165 2.22 1.40 18.76
CA VAL A 165 3.43 0.59 18.61
C VAL A 165 3.10 -0.81 18.12
N GLU A 166 2.10 -1.48 18.69
CA GLU A 166 1.61 -2.79 18.24
C GLU A 166 1.23 -2.76 16.74
N TRP A 167 0.46 -1.75 16.32
CA TRP A 167 0.07 -1.58 14.91
C TRP A 167 1.28 -1.40 13.98
N LEU A 168 2.26 -0.59 14.39
CA LEU A 168 3.47 -0.34 13.60
C LEU A 168 4.38 -1.57 13.57
N LEU A 169 4.46 -2.35 14.65
CA LEU A 169 5.22 -3.61 14.68
C LEU A 169 4.58 -4.68 13.81
N MET A 170 3.25 -4.77 13.79
CA MET A 170 2.53 -5.59 12.83
C MET A 170 2.88 -5.17 11.39
N THR A 171 2.80 -3.86 11.10
CA THR A 171 3.14 -3.31 9.78
C THR A 171 4.58 -3.62 9.37
N LEU A 172 5.54 -3.47 10.29
CA LEU A 172 6.95 -3.80 10.09
C LEU A 172 7.12 -5.29 9.76
N GLY A 173 6.54 -6.19 10.56
CA GLY A 173 6.65 -7.63 10.35
C GLY A 173 6.02 -8.09 9.03
N THR A 174 4.85 -7.57 8.66
CA THR A 174 4.22 -7.87 7.37
C THR A 174 5.09 -7.40 6.20
N ALA A 175 5.69 -6.20 6.29
CA ALA A 175 6.58 -5.71 5.25
C ALA A 175 7.84 -6.57 5.10
N LEU A 176 8.44 -6.99 6.22
CA LEU A 176 9.62 -7.85 6.20
C LEU A 176 9.32 -9.27 5.70
N ALA A 177 8.13 -9.81 6.00
CA ALA A 177 7.67 -11.08 5.45
C ALA A 177 7.54 -11.01 3.91
N GLY A 178 6.96 -9.91 3.42
CA GLY A 178 6.90 -9.64 1.98
C GLY A 178 8.27 -9.50 1.34
N LEU A 179 9.25 -8.88 2.03
CA LEU A 179 10.63 -8.82 1.56
C LEU A 179 11.28 -10.21 1.49
N GLU A 180 11.11 -11.04 2.52
CA GLU A 180 11.64 -12.40 2.58
C GLU A 180 11.09 -13.28 1.45
N GLU A 181 9.79 -13.19 1.17
CA GLU A 181 9.15 -13.95 0.09
C GLU A 181 9.61 -13.51 -1.30
N ASN A 182 9.79 -12.20 -1.51
CA ASN A 182 9.99 -11.63 -2.85
C ASN A 182 11.45 -11.31 -3.19
N SER A 183 12.31 -11.15 -2.19
CA SER A 183 13.74 -10.85 -2.35
C SER A 183 14.55 -11.42 -1.16
N PRO A 184 14.68 -12.75 -1.06
CA PRO A 184 15.36 -13.41 0.05
C PRO A 184 16.79 -12.89 0.27
N GLU A 185 17.51 -12.57 -0.82
CA GLU A 185 18.89 -12.10 -0.76
C GLU A 185 19.02 -10.73 -0.06
N LEU A 186 17.99 -9.90 -0.16
CA LEU A 186 17.92 -8.61 0.55
C LEU A 186 17.44 -8.81 1.98
N ALA A 187 16.55 -9.76 2.21
CA ALA A 187 16.03 -10.10 3.53
C ALA A 187 17.12 -10.61 4.47
N GLU A 188 18.06 -11.43 3.97
CA GLU A 188 19.24 -11.91 4.74
C GLU A 188 20.09 -10.80 5.35
N ARG A 189 20.02 -9.59 4.77
CA ARG A 189 20.78 -8.44 5.24
C ARG A 189 20.10 -7.76 6.43
N ILE A 190 18.80 -7.95 6.61
CA ILE A 190 18.03 -7.28 7.67
C ILE A 190 18.26 -7.99 9.01
N PRO A 191 18.72 -7.28 10.04
CA PRO A 191 18.96 -7.84 11.36
C PRO A 191 17.65 -8.27 12.03
N ASP A 192 17.67 -9.40 12.71
CA ASP A 192 16.53 -9.95 13.46
C ASP A 192 15.23 -10.04 12.63
N LEU A 193 15.34 -10.27 11.32
CA LEU A 193 14.18 -10.30 10.42
C LEU A 193 13.17 -11.39 10.82
N ALA A 194 13.64 -12.62 11.04
CA ALA A 194 12.77 -13.74 11.40
C ALA A 194 11.98 -13.48 12.69
N GLU A 195 12.61 -12.78 13.64
CA GLU A 195 11.98 -12.34 14.89
C GLU A 195 10.88 -11.31 14.64
N ALA A 196 11.19 -10.27 13.85
CA ALA A 196 10.23 -9.23 13.51
C ALA A 196 9.04 -9.76 12.69
N VAL A 197 9.29 -10.66 11.73
CA VAL A 197 8.25 -11.35 10.95
C VAL A 197 7.35 -12.18 11.86
N ARG A 198 7.95 -13.02 12.72
CA ARG A 198 7.18 -13.85 13.65
C ARG A 198 6.28 -13.01 14.55
N ARG A 199 6.82 -11.92 15.12
CA ARG A 199 6.07 -11.02 15.99
C ARG A 199 4.95 -10.30 15.24
N GLY A 200 5.22 -9.80 14.03
CA GLY A 200 4.19 -9.14 13.22
C GLY A 200 3.04 -10.08 12.87
N ASN A 201 3.35 -11.33 12.51
CA ASN A 201 2.34 -12.35 12.24
C ASN A 201 1.53 -12.71 13.50
N LEU A 202 2.18 -12.73 14.67
CA LEU A 202 1.50 -12.94 15.95
C LEU A 202 0.51 -11.79 16.23
N LEU A 203 0.93 -10.54 16.03
CA LEU A 203 0.07 -9.36 16.18
C LEU A 203 -1.10 -9.34 15.18
N ALA A 204 -0.88 -9.84 13.97
CA ALA A 204 -1.91 -9.88 12.92
C ALA A 204 -2.99 -10.94 13.16
N HIS A 205 -2.62 -12.11 13.70
CA HIS A 205 -3.51 -13.28 13.75
C HIS A 205 -3.93 -13.71 15.15
N ASP A 206 -3.14 -13.45 16.20
CA ASP A 206 -3.51 -13.78 17.57
C ASP A 206 -3.92 -12.50 18.32
N HIS A 207 -5.23 -12.27 18.40
CA HIS A 207 -5.80 -11.19 19.21
C HIS A 207 -5.77 -11.51 20.72
N ARG A 208 -5.29 -12.69 21.13
CA ARG A 208 -5.02 -12.95 22.55
C ARG A 208 -3.74 -12.20 22.89
N GLY A 209 -3.92 -11.13 23.66
CA GLY A 209 -2.91 -10.10 23.90
C GLY A 209 -1.52 -10.67 24.11
N ILE A 210 -0.59 -10.26 23.26
CA ILE A 210 0.84 -10.40 23.52
C ILE A 210 1.14 -9.56 24.76
N ASP A 211 2.00 -10.08 25.63
CA ASP A 211 2.48 -9.31 26.77
C ASP A 211 3.16 -8.02 26.27
N PRO A 212 2.61 -6.82 26.58
CA PRO A 212 3.21 -5.57 26.13
C PRO A 212 4.64 -5.39 26.62
N GLU A 213 5.00 -5.99 27.76
CA GLU A 213 6.37 -5.98 28.26
C GLU A 213 7.32 -6.75 27.33
N GLU A 214 6.90 -7.95 26.87
CA GLU A 214 7.65 -8.75 25.92
C GLU A 214 7.79 -8.02 24.57
N VAL A 215 6.71 -7.39 24.10
CA VAL A 215 6.73 -6.57 22.88
C VAL A 215 7.76 -5.46 23.00
N TRP A 216 7.77 -4.72 24.10
CA TRP A 216 8.71 -3.63 24.31
C TRP A 216 10.17 -4.12 24.34
N GLN A 217 10.45 -5.10 25.20
CA GLN A 217 11.81 -5.60 25.43
C GLN A 217 12.42 -6.25 24.19
N ALA A 218 11.61 -6.97 23.41
CA ALA A 218 12.08 -7.70 22.24
C ALA A 218 12.07 -6.86 20.94
N ALA A 219 11.26 -5.80 20.86
CA ALA A 219 11.12 -5.01 19.64
C ALA A 219 11.95 -3.74 19.66
N VAL A 220 11.74 -2.88 20.67
CA VAL A 220 12.26 -1.51 20.65
C VAL A 220 13.78 -1.44 20.51
N PRO A 221 14.58 -2.30 21.17
CA PRO A 221 16.03 -2.30 21.02
C PRO A 221 16.54 -2.64 19.60
N ALA A 222 15.79 -3.43 18.82
CA ALA A 222 16.21 -3.88 17.49
C ALA A 222 15.92 -2.83 16.39
N LEU A 223 14.96 -1.92 16.63
CA LEU A 223 14.47 -0.97 15.63
C LEU A 223 15.53 -0.04 15.03
N PRO A 224 16.50 0.53 15.78
CA PRO A 224 17.47 1.44 15.20
C PRO A 224 18.31 0.77 14.10
N GLU A 225 18.75 -0.46 14.35
CA GLU A 225 19.59 -1.21 13.43
C GLU A 225 18.79 -1.76 12.24
N GLN A 226 17.58 -2.26 12.48
CA GLN A 226 16.63 -2.64 11.42
C GLN A 226 16.33 -1.46 10.48
N ARG A 227 16.00 -0.29 11.03
CA ARG A 227 15.73 0.93 10.28
C ARG A 227 16.95 1.37 9.47
N ARG A 228 18.13 1.37 10.10
CA ARG A 228 19.39 1.80 9.46
C ARG A 228 19.72 0.91 8.27
N VAL A 229 19.63 -0.41 8.44
CA VAL A 229 19.95 -1.36 7.38
C VAL A 229 18.90 -1.30 6.27
N ALA A 230 17.60 -1.28 6.59
CA ALA A 230 16.54 -1.13 5.58
C ALA A 230 16.73 0.14 4.73
N LEU A 231 17.07 1.27 5.37
CA LEU A 231 17.37 2.52 4.67
C LEU A 231 18.63 2.41 3.79
N TYR A 232 19.67 1.73 4.28
CA TYR A 232 20.90 1.51 3.52
C TYR A 232 20.63 0.68 2.26
N VAL A 233 19.98 -0.48 2.40
CA VAL A 233 19.60 -1.35 1.27
C VAL A 233 18.73 -0.58 0.27
N LEU A 234 17.74 0.17 0.77
CA LEU A 234 16.89 1.01 -0.07
C LEU A 234 17.70 2.04 -0.87
N SER A 235 18.71 2.66 -0.25
CA SER A 235 19.58 3.64 -0.91
C SER A 235 20.48 3.01 -1.98
N GLU A 236 20.90 1.77 -1.81
CA GLU A 236 21.64 1.01 -2.83
C GLU A 236 20.77 0.75 -4.05
N LEU A 237 19.56 0.21 -3.85
CA LEU A 237 18.62 -0.06 -4.95
C LEU A 237 18.25 1.21 -5.72
N ASN A 238 18.13 2.36 -5.05
CA ASN A 238 17.87 3.63 -5.71
C ASN A 238 19.06 4.11 -6.55
N ARG A 239 20.30 3.85 -6.12
CA ARG A 239 21.50 4.21 -6.88
C ARG A 239 21.66 3.32 -8.11
N GLU A 240 21.44 2.01 -7.97
CA GLU A 240 21.49 1.05 -9.07
C GLU A 240 20.45 1.37 -10.15
N ALA A 241 19.24 1.76 -9.75
CA ALA A 241 18.20 2.19 -10.70
C ALA A 241 18.52 3.53 -11.42
N ALA A 242 19.43 4.35 -10.86
CA ALA A 242 19.81 5.64 -11.41
C ALA A 242 21.02 5.58 -12.37
N THR A 243 21.76 4.46 -12.38
CA THR A 243 22.85 4.23 -13.33
C THR A 243 22.27 3.75 -14.67
N PRO A 244 22.42 4.51 -15.78
CA PRO A 244 22.00 4.03 -17.10
C PRO A 244 22.86 2.82 -17.51
N GLU A 245 22.24 1.81 -18.10
CA GLU A 245 22.97 0.68 -18.69
C GLU A 245 24.04 1.22 -19.66
N PRO A 246 25.30 0.75 -19.58
CA PRO A 246 26.29 1.11 -20.57
C PRO A 246 25.80 0.65 -21.93
N CYS A 247 25.72 1.59 -22.87
CA CYS A 247 25.40 1.32 -24.27
C CYS A 247 26.31 0.16 -24.73
N PRO A 248 25.76 -0.91 -25.33
CA PRO A 248 26.60 -2.01 -25.78
C PRO A 248 27.60 -1.44 -26.80
N ASP A 249 28.88 -1.47 -26.45
CA ASP A 249 29.98 -1.17 -27.36
C ASP A 249 29.94 -2.22 -28.48
N GLY A 250 29.27 -1.86 -29.57
CA GLY A 250 29.26 -2.65 -30.80
C GLY A 250 30.59 -2.48 -31.53
N PRO A 251 31.24 -3.58 -31.97
CA PRO A 251 32.37 -3.51 -32.90
C PRO A 251 31.96 -3.13 -34.32
#